data_AF-A0AA90H334-F1
#
_entry.id   AF-A0AA90H334-F1
#
_cell.length_a   1.000
_cell.length_b   1.000
_cell.length_c   1.000
_cell.angle_alpha   90.00
_cell.angle_beta   90.00
_cell.angle_gamma   90.00
#
_symmetry.space_group_name_H-M   'P 1'
#
loop_
_entity.id
_entity.type
_entity.pdbx_description
1 polymer ?
#
loop_
_entity_poly.entity_id
_entity_poly.type
_entity_poly.pdbx_seq_one_letter_code
_entity_poly.pdbx_strand_id
1 'polypeptide(L)'
;MNGRLLPLAAGAVMAASLVLTGCGSQTVTQKPGAAPASINPTTPAPKGGGSGAMIKLQPVGRSVRVAADGKQLQVSTDTGGCKKAKLVAHESSASVTLSLEVTDHHSAGQMCPQFVKVTKVTVELKAPLGSRSVFDADGGKKVAAVKS
;
A
#
# COMPACT_ATOMS: atom_id res chain seq x y z
N MET A 1 -11.20 -36.16 56.22
CA MET A 1 -12.10 -36.82 55.25
C MET A 1 -12.39 -35.79 54.18
N ASN A 2 -12.05 -35.84 52.90
CA ASN A 2 -11.32 -36.69 51.94
C ASN A 2 -10.85 -35.65 50.88
N GLY A 3 -9.66 -35.63 50.28
CA GLY A 3 -8.78 -36.71 49.86
C GLY A 3 -8.74 -36.73 48.31
N ARG A 4 -7.51 -36.73 47.76
CA ARG A 4 -7.07 -37.07 46.37
C ARG A 4 -6.79 -35.90 45.41
N LEU A 5 -5.80 -35.92 44.52
CA LEU A 5 -4.45 -36.53 44.34
C LEU A 5 -4.05 -36.14 42.89
N LEU A 6 -2.79 -35.77 42.63
CA LEU A 6 -2.23 -35.56 41.27
C LEU A 6 -2.09 -36.89 40.48
N PRO A 7 -1.94 -36.81 39.14
CA PRO A 7 -0.66 -37.19 38.50
C PRO A 7 -0.24 -36.15 37.40
N LEU A 8 1.01 -35.85 37.03
CA LEU A 8 2.27 -36.59 36.78
C LEU A 8 2.23 -37.58 35.60
N ALA A 9 2.64 -37.13 34.40
CA ALA A 9 3.26 -37.93 33.31
C ALA A 9 3.65 -36.97 32.16
N ALA A 10 4.93 -36.83 31.80
CA ALA A 10 5.64 -37.62 30.77
C ALA A 10 5.03 -37.39 29.38
N GLY A 11 5.67 -36.77 28.38
CA GLY A 11 7.03 -36.96 27.90
C GLY A 11 6.93 -37.35 26.42
N ALA A 12 7.53 -36.59 25.50
CA ALA A 12 7.89 -37.05 24.16
C ALA A 12 8.76 -35.99 23.48
N VAL A 13 10.07 -36.11 23.64
CA VAL A 13 11.06 -35.47 22.77
C VAL A 13 11.14 -36.35 21.53
N MET A 14 10.60 -35.90 20.40
CA MET A 14 10.81 -36.57 19.11
C MET A 14 12.06 -35.98 18.46
N ALA A 15 13.11 -36.81 18.48
CA ALA A 15 14.30 -36.65 17.66
C ALA A 15 14.09 -37.25 16.26
N ALA A 16 15.05 -36.96 15.39
CA ALA A 16 15.41 -37.66 14.15
C ALA A 16 14.98 -37.03 12.82
N SER A 17 15.99 -36.38 12.24
CA SER A 17 16.29 -36.01 10.86
C SER A 17 15.80 -37.00 9.79
N LEU A 18 15.40 -36.47 8.64
CA LEU A 18 15.57 -37.11 7.33
C LEU A 18 15.83 -36.04 6.27
N VAL A 19 17.04 -36.07 5.72
CA VAL A 19 17.47 -35.28 4.56
C VAL A 19 16.94 -36.02 3.33
N LEU A 20 16.15 -35.38 2.47
CA LEU A 20 15.91 -35.89 1.12
C LEU A 20 16.07 -34.75 0.10
N THR A 21 17.26 -34.72 -0.47
CA THR A 21 17.59 -34.08 -1.74
C THR A 21 16.70 -34.69 -2.82
N GLY A 22 15.74 -33.91 -3.32
CA GLY A 22 14.83 -34.33 -4.39
C GLY A 22 14.74 -33.25 -5.46
N CYS A 23 15.67 -33.28 -6.40
CA CYS A 23 15.62 -32.52 -7.64
C CYS A 23 14.52 -33.12 -8.52
N GLY A 24 13.30 -32.59 -8.41
CA GLY A 24 12.17 -32.95 -9.27
C GLY A 24 12.15 -32.09 -10.53
N SER A 25 12.84 -32.54 -11.58
CA SER A 25 12.71 -31.97 -12.93
C SER A 25 11.33 -32.32 -13.48
N GLN A 26 10.41 -31.37 -13.41
CA GLN A 26 9.07 -31.50 -13.98
C GLN A 26 9.17 -31.13 -15.46
N THR A 27 9.41 -32.14 -16.29
CA THR A 27 9.34 -32.05 -17.75
C THR A 27 7.89 -31.81 -18.15
N VAL A 28 7.52 -30.54 -18.33
CA VAL A 28 6.27 -30.18 -18.98
C VAL A 28 6.46 -30.45 -20.47
N THR A 29 5.92 -31.55 -20.97
CA THR A 29 5.73 -31.80 -22.41
C THR A 29 4.78 -30.73 -22.96
N GLN A 30 5.35 -29.61 -23.43
CA GLN A 30 4.65 -28.65 -24.27
C GLN A 30 4.73 -29.10 -25.73
N LYS A 31 3.55 -29.32 -26.29
CA LYS A 31 3.28 -29.46 -27.72
C LYS A 31 3.99 -28.32 -28.50
N PRO A 32 4.67 -28.61 -29.63
CA PRO A 32 5.32 -27.56 -30.41
C PRO A 32 4.27 -26.74 -31.16
N GLY A 33 4.17 -25.45 -30.81
CA GLY A 33 3.30 -24.53 -31.51
C GLY A 33 3.20 -23.19 -30.78
N ALA A 34 3.83 -22.18 -31.38
CA ALA A 34 3.90 -20.77 -30.98
C ALA A 34 4.91 -20.44 -29.86
N ALA A 35 5.90 -19.63 -30.24
CA ALA A 35 6.89 -19.03 -29.36
C ALA A 35 6.23 -18.30 -28.17
N PRO A 36 6.75 -18.41 -26.94
CA PRO A 36 6.35 -17.51 -25.88
C PRO A 36 6.85 -16.11 -26.23
N ALA A 37 5.93 -15.20 -26.53
CA ALA A 37 6.22 -13.78 -26.48
C ALA A 37 6.76 -13.48 -25.08
N SER A 38 8.04 -13.10 -25.03
CA SER A 38 8.68 -12.55 -23.83
C SER A 38 7.94 -11.26 -23.50
N ILE A 39 6.91 -11.36 -22.66
CA ILE A 39 6.34 -10.20 -21.97
C ILE A 39 7.34 -9.78 -20.91
N ASN A 40 8.44 -9.18 -21.37
CA ASN A 40 9.17 -8.26 -20.55
C ASN A 40 8.18 -7.12 -20.26
N PRO A 41 7.72 -6.89 -19.01
CA PRO A 41 7.00 -5.69 -18.70
C PRO A 41 8.00 -4.55 -18.80
N THR A 42 8.25 -4.09 -20.03
CA THR A 42 8.91 -2.82 -20.29
C THR A 42 7.93 -1.76 -19.85
N THR A 43 7.87 -1.50 -18.55
CA THR A 43 7.28 -0.26 -18.05
C THR A 43 8.06 0.86 -18.74
N PRO A 44 7.44 1.74 -19.54
CA PRO A 44 8.14 2.90 -20.03
C PRO A 44 8.52 3.73 -18.80
N ALA A 45 9.81 3.78 -18.48
CA ALA A 45 10.31 4.84 -17.61
C ALA A 45 9.92 6.16 -18.29
N PRO A 46 9.20 7.08 -17.62
CA PRO A 46 8.88 8.36 -18.22
C PRO A 46 10.20 9.08 -18.52
N LYS A 47 10.51 9.21 -19.81
CA LYS A 47 11.55 10.12 -20.31
C LYS A 47 11.04 11.54 -20.10
N GLY A 48 11.32 12.09 -18.92
CA GLY A 48 11.07 13.48 -18.58
C GLY A 48 12.38 14.20 -18.31
N GLY A 49 13.11 14.57 -19.37
CA GLY A 49 14.13 15.61 -19.27
C GLY A 49 13.43 16.97 -19.26
N GLY A 50 13.33 17.59 -18.09
CA GLY A 50 12.77 18.93 -17.92
C GLY A 50 12.43 19.19 -16.45
N SER A 51 13.10 20.20 -15.86
CA SER A 51 12.86 20.75 -14.50
C SER A 51 12.01 19.86 -13.59
N GLY A 52 12.64 18.84 -13.01
CA GLY A 52 11.94 17.71 -12.42
C GLY A 52 11.20 18.08 -11.15
N ALA A 53 9.87 18.15 -11.23
CA ALA A 53 9.04 18.27 -10.04
C ALA A 53 9.30 17.06 -9.12
N MET A 54 9.73 17.32 -7.88
CA MET A 54 10.06 16.25 -6.94
C MET A 54 8.79 15.78 -6.25
N ILE A 55 8.43 14.51 -6.44
CA ILE A 55 7.29 13.88 -5.75
C ILE A 55 7.81 13.21 -4.48
N LYS A 56 7.21 13.55 -3.35
CA LYS A 56 7.48 12.92 -2.05
C LYS A 56 6.20 12.32 -1.49
N LEU A 57 6.27 11.08 -1.02
CA LEU A 57 5.18 10.46 -0.27
C LEU A 57 5.16 11.02 1.15
N GLN A 58 3.95 11.28 1.65
CA GLN A 58 3.71 11.73 3.02
C GLN A 58 2.70 10.82 3.72
N PRO A 59 2.74 10.76 5.06
CA PRO A 59 1.71 10.08 5.82
C PRO A 59 0.34 10.70 5.58
N VAL A 60 -0.67 9.84 5.43
CA VAL A 60 -2.08 10.23 5.23
C VAL A 60 -2.73 10.67 6.55
N GLY A 61 -2.09 10.36 7.68
CA GLY A 61 -2.54 10.69 9.03
C GLY A 61 -3.29 9.54 9.71
N ARG A 62 -3.96 9.84 10.82
CA ARG A 62 -4.63 8.80 11.65
C ARG A 62 -6.01 8.41 11.14
N SER A 63 -6.66 9.29 10.39
CA SER A 63 -8.03 9.09 9.93
C SER A 63 -8.28 9.70 8.56
N VAL A 64 -9.11 9.02 7.77
CA VAL A 64 -9.65 9.50 6.51
C VAL A 64 -11.16 9.68 6.62
N ARG A 65 -11.71 10.75 6.05
CA ARG A 65 -13.15 10.94 5.96
C ARG A 65 -13.70 10.19 4.76
N VAL A 66 -14.81 9.51 4.96
CA VAL A 66 -15.57 8.81 3.92
C VAL A 66 -16.83 9.62 3.65
N ALA A 67 -17.09 9.94 2.39
CA ALA A 67 -18.32 10.59 1.99
C ALA A 67 -19.52 9.65 2.13
N ALA A 68 -20.74 10.21 2.06
CA ALA A 68 -21.98 9.46 2.22
C ALA A 68 -22.15 8.33 1.17
N ASP A 69 -21.62 8.51 -0.04
CA ASP A 69 -21.61 7.52 -1.12
C ASP A 69 -20.67 6.32 -0.86
N GLY A 70 -19.80 6.42 0.15
CA GLY A 70 -18.77 5.44 0.45
C GLY A 70 -17.64 5.37 -0.58
N LYS A 71 -17.70 6.15 -1.66
CA LYS A 71 -16.75 6.11 -2.79
C LYS A 71 -15.73 7.23 -2.73
N GLN A 72 -16.01 8.33 -2.04
CA GLN A 72 -15.03 9.41 -1.89
C GLN A 72 -14.34 9.33 -0.53
N LEU A 73 -13.00 9.36 -0.58
CA LEU A 73 -12.13 9.46 0.58
C LEU A 73 -11.46 10.83 0.61
N GLN A 74 -11.49 11.48 1.77
CA GLN A 74 -10.95 12.82 1.95
C GLN A 74 -9.97 12.90 3.12
N VAL A 75 -8.86 13.56 2.87
CA VAL A 75 -7.78 13.82 3.84
C VAL A 75 -7.51 15.31 3.87
N SER A 76 -7.19 15.84 5.05
CA SER A 76 -6.72 17.22 5.18
C SER A 76 -5.20 17.20 5.29
N THR A 77 -4.52 18.01 4.50
CA THR A 77 -3.07 18.12 4.49
C THR A 77 -2.63 19.56 4.38
N ASP A 78 -1.47 19.87 4.93
CA ASP A 78 -0.85 21.19 4.85
C ASP A 78 -0.14 21.33 3.51
N THR A 79 -0.57 22.30 2.70
CA THR A 79 0.02 22.55 1.38
C THR A 79 0.15 24.05 1.16
N GLY A 80 1.26 24.46 0.53
CA GLY A 80 1.64 25.86 0.43
C GLY A 80 2.83 26.10 -0.49
N GLY A 81 3.07 27.36 -0.82
CA GLY A 81 4.14 27.77 -1.72
C GLY A 81 4.07 27.06 -3.08
N CYS A 82 5.19 26.45 -3.48
CA CYS A 82 5.31 25.69 -4.72
C CYS A 82 4.90 24.21 -4.59
N LYS A 83 4.45 23.78 -3.41
CA LYS A 83 4.04 22.39 -3.18
C LYS A 83 2.57 22.19 -3.53
N LYS A 84 2.25 21.03 -4.09
CA LYS A 84 0.88 20.56 -4.36
C LYS A 84 0.70 19.17 -3.80
N ALA A 85 -0.44 18.90 -3.18
CA ALA A 85 -0.76 17.58 -2.66
C ALA A 85 -1.82 16.89 -3.53
N LYS A 86 -1.68 15.57 -3.67
CA LYS A 86 -2.62 14.69 -4.37
C LYS A 86 -2.80 13.42 -3.56
N LEU A 87 -4.04 12.97 -3.43
CA LEU A 87 -4.36 11.68 -2.82
C LEU A 87 -4.57 10.64 -3.93
N VAL A 88 -3.90 9.50 -3.81
CA VAL A 88 -3.99 8.37 -4.74
C VAL A 88 -4.46 7.14 -3.96
N ALA A 89 -5.35 6.36 -4.56
CA ALA A 89 -5.88 5.14 -3.97
C ALA A 89 -5.50 3.93 -4.80
N HIS A 90 -4.99 2.90 -4.14
CA HIS A 90 -4.76 1.58 -4.68
C HIS A 90 -5.76 0.62 -4.05
N GLU A 91 -6.71 0.16 -4.85
CA GLU A 91 -7.80 -0.69 -4.39
C GLU A 91 -7.52 -2.17 -4.64
N SER A 92 -7.78 -2.97 -3.61
CA SER A 92 -7.97 -4.41 -3.71
C SER A 92 -9.39 -4.79 -3.30
N SER A 93 -9.69 -6.09 -3.34
CA SER A 93 -10.97 -6.62 -2.86
C SER A 93 -11.17 -6.46 -1.35
N ALA A 94 -10.08 -6.46 -0.56
CA ALA A 94 -10.14 -6.45 0.92
C ALA A 94 -9.64 -5.15 1.55
N SER A 95 -8.89 -4.34 0.80
CA SER A 95 -8.21 -3.16 1.33
C SER A 95 -8.12 -2.02 0.32
N VAL A 96 -7.90 -0.82 0.84
CA VAL A 96 -7.57 0.37 0.09
C VAL A 96 -6.30 0.95 0.68
N THR A 97 -5.23 1.03 -0.12
CA THR A 97 -4.00 1.69 0.29
C THR A 97 -4.02 3.12 -0.27
N LEU A 98 -3.82 4.11 0.60
CA LEU A 98 -3.80 5.52 0.27
C LEU A 98 -2.36 6.03 0.22
N SER A 99 -2.06 6.79 -0.82
CA SER A 99 -0.79 7.48 -1.01
C SER A 99 -1.04 8.96 -1.06
N LEU A 100 -0.49 9.73 -0.11
CA LEU A 100 -0.49 11.19 -0.18
C LEU A 100 0.80 11.67 -0.83
N GLU A 101 0.69 12.05 -2.10
CA GLU A 101 1.81 12.55 -2.89
C GLU A 101 1.88 14.06 -2.77
N VAL A 102 3.05 14.58 -2.39
CA VAL A 102 3.35 16.01 -2.41
C VAL A 102 4.40 16.29 -3.47
N THR A 103 4.01 17.05 -4.48
CA THR A 103 4.86 17.47 -5.58
C THR A 103 5.37 18.88 -5.33
N ASP A 104 6.70 19.04 -5.37
CA ASP A 104 7.35 20.34 -5.34
C ASP A 104 7.59 20.84 -6.76
N HIS A 105 6.97 21.97 -7.11
CA HIS A 105 7.08 22.59 -8.42
C HIS A 105 8.05 23.79 -8.44
N HIS A 106 8.98 23.90 -7.48
CA HIS A 106 9.98 24.97 -7.53
C HIS A 106 10.84 24.86 -8.79
N SER A 107 11.15 26.01 -9.38
CA SER A 107 12.10 26.14 -10.47
C SER A 107 13.23 27.10 -10.07
N ALA A 108 14.40 26.96 -10.67
CA ALA A 108 15.52 27.86 -10.40
C ALA A 108 15.12 29.32 -10.69
N GLY A 109 15.41 30.23 -9.76
CA GLY A 109 15.03 31.65 -9.85
C GLY A 109 13.57 31.95 -9.47
N GLN A 110 12.76 30.94 -9.14
CA GLN A 110 11.38 31.13 -8.69
C GLN A 110 11.33 31.34 -7.17
N MET A 111 10.67 32.41 -6.74
CA MET A 111 10.33 32.61 -5.33
C MET A 111 9.09 31.78 -4.97
N CYS A 112 9.23 30.89 -3.99
CA CYS A 112 8.11 30.12 -3.43
C CYS A 112 7.62 30.77 -2.15
N PRO A 113 6.37 31.26 -2.07
CA PRO A 113 5.84 31.84 -0.85
C PRO A 113 5.82 30.82 0.30
N GLN A 114 6.12 31.26 1.52
CA GLN A 114 6.08 30.40 2.72
C GLN A 114 4.67 30.21 3.30
N PHE A 115 3.63 30.64 2.58
CA PHE A 115 2.25 30.51 3.04
C PHE A 115 1.76 29.07 2.89
N VAL A 116 1.47 28.42 4.02
CA VAL A 116 0.91 27.07 4.11
C VAL A 116 -0.53 27.17 4.61
N LYS A 117 -1.42 26.37 4.02
CA LYS A 117 -2.81 26.25 4.45
C LYS A 117 -3.25 24.80 4.48
N VAL A 118 -4.19 24.50 5.37
CA VAL A 118 -4.88 23.20 5.37
C VAL A 118 -5.74 23.11 4.11
N THR A 119 -5.48 22.09 3.30
CA THR A 119 -6.20 21.79 2.07
C THR A 119 -6.81 20.40 2.16
N LYS A 120 -8.05 20.27 1.70
CA LYS A 120 -8.72 18.98 1.57
C LYS A 120 -8.36 18.37 0.23
N VAL A 121 -7.80 17.17 0.25
CA VAL A 121 -7.56 16.36 -0.94
C VAL A 121 -8.50 15.16 -0.93
N THR A 122 -9.11 14.89 -2.07
CA THR A 122 -10.10 13.83 -2.22
C THR A 122 -9.64 12.86 -3.30
N VAL A 123 -9.96 11.58 -3.11
CA VAL A 123 -9.82 10.54 -4.13
C VAL A 123 -11.13 9.77 -4.22
N GLU A 124 -11.49 9.40 -5.44
CA GLU A 124 -12.66 8.57 -5.73
C GLU A 124 -12.22 7.11 -5.89
N LEU A 125 -13.00 6.21 -5.29
CA LEU A 125 -12.84 4.77 -5.34
C LEU A 125 -13.75 4.17 -6.42
N LYS A 126 -13.27 3.13 -7.08
CA LYS A 126 -14.02 2.31 -8.06
C LYS A 126 -15.23 1.66 -7.39
N ALA A 127 -15.05 1.13 -6.18
CA ALA A 127 -16.13 0.56 -5.36
C ALA A 127 -16.30 1.32 -4.04
N PRO A 128 -17.48 1.30 -3.40
CA PRO A 128 -17.63 1.85 -2.05
C PRO A 128 -16.66 1.19 -1.06
N LEU A 129 -16.18 1.92 -0.06
CA LEU A 129 -15.21 1.42 0.93
C LEU A 129 -15.77 0.21 1.70
N GLY A 130 -17.02 0.27 2.15
CA GLY A 130 -17.68 -0.83 2.85
C GLY A 130 -16.91 -1.27 4.11
N SER A 131 -16.59 -2.56 4.19
CA SER A 131 -15.79 -3.17 5.27
C SER A 131 -14.30 -3.25 4.97
N ARG A 132 -13.83 -2.71 3.83
CA ARG A 132 -12.42 -2.76 3.44
C ARG A 132 -11.57 -1.96 4.41
N SER A 133 -10.39 -2.48 4.74
CA SER A 133 -9.43 -1.77 5.59
C SER A 133 -8.67 -0.72 4.80
N VAL A 134 -8.43 0.44 5.40
CA VAL A 134 -7.62 1.51 4.79
C VAL A 134 -6.21 1.48 5.37
N PHE A 135 -5.20 1.55 4.51
CA PHE A 135 -3.80 1.59 4.89
C PHE A 135 -3.11 2.81 4.29
N ASP A 136 -2.11 3.31 4.99
CA ASP A 136 -1.17 4.31 4.49
C ASP A 136 -0.07 3.61 3.69
N ALA A 137 0.18 4.05 2.46
CA ALA A 137 1.32 3.59 1.66
C ALA A 137 2.66 4.00 2.30
N ASP A 138 2.68 5.13 3.03
CA ASP A 138 3.82 5.55 3.83
C ASP A 138 3.85 4.76 5.14
N GLY A 139 4.67 3.71 5.15
CA GLY A 139 4.90 2.88 6.34
C GLY A 139 3.82 1.83 6.65
N GLY A 140 2.80 1.65 5.80
CA GLY A 140 1.88 0.50 5.86
C GLY A 140 0.89 0.52 7.02
N LYS A 141 0.70 1.66 7.68
CA LYS A 141 -0.12 1.76 8.90
C LYS A 141 -1.60 1.76 8.57
N LYS A 142 -2.41 1.10 9.40
CA LYS A 142 -3.87 1.15 9.25
C LYS A 142 -4.39 2.55 9.59
N VAL A 143 -5.24 3.09 8.73
CA VAL A 143 -5.89 4.40 8.88
C VAL A 143 -7.35 4.20 9.26
N ALA A 144 -7.85 4.97 10.21
CA ALA A 144 -9.26 4.91 10.60
C ALA A 144 -10.15 5.55 9.52
N ALA A 145 -11.16 4.84 9.05
CA ALA A 145 -12.16 5.40 8.13
C ALA A 145 -13.34 5.94 8.95
N VAL A 146 -13.57 7.26 8.86
CA VAL A 146 -14.63 7.96 9.60
C VAL A 146 -15.68 8.45 8.62
N LYS A 147 -16.95 8.08 8.81
CA LYS A 147 -18.05 8.59 7.98
C LYS A 147 -18.26 10.09 8.26
N SER A 148 -18.52 10.84 7.20
CA SER A 148 -18.81 12.28 7.29
C SER A 148 -20.21 12.55 7.79
#